data_AF-A0A4Y9IIT7-F1
#
_entry.id   AF-A0A4Y9IIT7-F1
#
_cell.length_a   1.000
_cell.length_b   1.000
_cell.length_c   1.000
_cell.angle_alpha   90.00
_cell.angle_beta   90.00
_cell.angle_gamma   90.00
#
_symmetry.space_group_name_H-M   'P 1'
#
loop_
_entity.id
_entity.type
_entity.pdbx_description
1 polymer ?
#
loop_
_entity_poly.entity_id
_entity_poly.type
_entity_poly.pdbx_seq_one_letter_code
_entity_poly.pdbx_strand_id
1 'polypeptide(L)'
;MVLEIKDEARIEDLTARGLVEVLEEKVDDDDTTQINVFGKDVEKKSVITALKAIGEKVAWNIKDENLIANIAALDEEKTVALKTALGI
;
A
#
# COMPACT_ATOMS: atom_id res chain seq x y z
N MET A 1 -5.70 -15.27 27.24
CA MET A 1 -6.99 -15.13 26.52
C MET A 1 -6.82 -13.92 25.61
N VAL A 2 -6.89 -14.12 24.30
CA VAL A 2 -6.74 -13.03 23.32
C VAL A 2 -8.14 -12.51 23.00
N LEU A 3 -8.32 -11.20 23.04
CA LEU A 3 -9.61 -10.53 22.80
C LEU A 3 -9.46 -9.69 21.54
N GLU A 4 -10.33 -9.93 20.55
CA GLU A 4 -10.40 -9.12 19.34
C GLU A 4 -11.42 -8.00 19.56
N ILE A 5 -10.93 -6.76 19.67
CA ILE A 5 -11.74 -5.55 19.83
C ILE A 5 -11.55 -4.73 18.55
N LYS A 6 -12.65 -4.34 17.90
CA LYS A 6 -12.62 -3.53 16.66
C LYS A 6 -12.89 -2.04 16.91
N ASP A 7 -13.33 -1.70 18.11
CA ASP A 7 -13.73 -0.34 18.47
C ASP A 7 -12.53 0.39 19.08
N GLU A 8 -11.98 1.34 18.34
CA GLU A 8 -10.74 2.07 18.69
C GLU A 8 -10.88 2.85 20.00
N ALA A 9 -12.02 3.51 20.22
CA ALA A 9 -12.30 4.23 21.47
C ALA A 9 -12.33 3.30 22.69
N ARG A 10 -12.80 2.05 22.49
CA ARG A 10 -12.80 1.03 23.53
C ARG A 10 -11.42 0.44 23.78
N ILE A 11 -10.58 0.31 22.75
CA ILE A 11 -9.17 -0.09 22.91
C ILE A 11 -8.47 0.96 23.77
N GLU A 12 -8.65 2.24 23.45
CA GLU A 12 -8.05 3.37 24.19
C GLU A 12 -8.44 3.38 25.67
N ASP A 13 -9.74 3.24 26.03
CA ASP A 13 -10.18 3.18 27.44
C ASP A 13 -9.55 2.00 28.20
N LEU A 14 -9.50 0.82 27.58
CA LEU A 14 -8.98 -0.38 28.22
C LEU A 14 -7.47 -0.33 28.40
N THR A 15 -6.75 0.23 27.43
CA THR A 15 -5.29 0.44 27.51
C THR A 15 -4.94 1.54 28.49
N ALA A 16 -5.67 2.67 28.50
CA ALA A 16 -5.48 3.77 29.47
C ALA A 16 -5.67 3.31 30.93
N ARG A 17 -6.52 2.29 31.13
CA ARG A 17 -6.77 1.68 32.45
C ARG A 17 -5.82 0.53 32.77
N GLY A 18 -4.90 0.20 31.87
CA GLY A 18 -3.92 -0.88 32.03
C GLY A 18 -4.55 -2.28 32.12
N LEU A 19 -5.78 -2.44 31.62
CA LEU A 19 -6.52 -3.69 31.70
C LEU A 19 -6.19 -4.65 30.55
N VAL A 20 -5.69 -4.10 29.44
CA VAL A 20 -5.27 -4.85 28.26
C VAL A 20 -3.96 -4.27 27.75
N GLU A 21 -3.13 -5.14 27.18
CA GLU A 21 -1.94 -4.77 26.42
C GLU A 21 -2.27 -5.02 24.94
N VAL A 22 -2.09 -4.01 24.08
CA VAL A 22 -2.32 -4.14 22.64
C VAL A 22 -1.19 -4.98 22.07
N LEU A 23 -1.46 -6.26 21.85
CA LEU A 23 -0.47 -7.22 21.31
C LEU A 23 -0.30 -7.07 19.79
N GLU A 24 -1.39 -6.73 19.09
CA GLU A 24 -1.43 -6.55 17.65
C GLU A 24 -2.50 -5.48 17.35
N GLU A 25 -2.06 -4.25 17.09
CA GLU A 25 -2.92 -3.21 16.54
C GLU A 25 -3.19 -3.62 15.09
N LYS A 26 -4.41 -4.09 14.80
CA LYS A 26 -4.94 -3.98 13.45
C LYS A 26 -5.16 -2.50 13.22
N VAL A 27 -4.07 -1.80 12.87
CA VAL A 27 -4.15 -0.65 12.00
C VAL A 27 -5.07 -1.11 10.89
N ASP A 28 -6.18 -0.41 10.69
CA ASP A 28 -7.01 -0.63 9.53
C ASP A 28 -6.06 -0.87 8.34
N ASP A 29 -6.09 -2.09 7.81
CA ASP A 29 -5.49 -2.45 6.54
C ASP A 29 -6.36 -1.75 5.47
N ASP A 30 -6.47 -0.43 5.57
CA ASP A 30 -6.48 0.40 4.39
C ASP A 30 -5.14 0.06 3.74
N ASP A 31 -5.28 -0.71 2.69
CA ASP A 31 -4.32 -1.40 1.83
C ASP A 31 -3.32 -0.39 1.19
N THR A 32 -2.72 0.48 2.01
CA THR A 32 -1.80 1.55 1.65
C THR A 32 -0.38 1.03 1.73
N THR A 33 -0.10 -0.11 1.07
CA THR A 33 1.30 -0.48 0.81
C THR A 33 1.87 0.58 -0.12
N GLN A 34 2.38 1.68 0.45
CA GLN A 34 3.06 2.71 -0.30
C GLN A 34 4.40 2.14 -0.76
N ILE A 35 4.60 2.16 -2.07
CA ILE A 35 5.84 1.72 -2.69
C ILE A 35 6.57 2.96 -3.20
N ASN A 36 7.90 2.97 -3.02
CA ASN A 36 8.70 4.04 -3.58
C ASN A 36 8.97 3.75 -5.06
N VAL A 37 8.38 4.55 -5.94
CA VAL A 37 8.59 4.48 -7.39
C VAL A 37 8.94 5.87 -7.91
N PHE A 38 9.96 5.95 -8.76
CA PHE A 38 10.50 7.23 -9.25
C PHE A 38 10.94 8.21 -8.15
N GLY A 39 11.33 7.70 -6.97
CA GLY A 39 11.74 8.54 -5.85
C GLY A 39 10.58 9.20 -5.10
N LYS A 40 9.33 8.76 -5.33
CA LYS A 40 8.16 9.19 -4.57
C LYS A 40 7.42 7.97 -4.01
N ASP A 41 6.81 8.16 -2.84
CA ASP A 41 5.95 7.15 -2.24
C ASP A 41 4.57 7.22 -2.89
N VAL A 42 4.16 6.12 -3.49
CA VAL A 42 2.90 6.00 -4.23
C VAL A 42 2.21 4.72 -3.83
N GLU A 43 0.88 4.74 -3.73
CA GLU A 43 0.13 3.57 -3.34
C GLU A 43 0.27 2.44 -4.38
N LYS A 44 0.62 1.23 -3.93
CA LYS A 44 0.79 0.05 -4.80
C LYS A 44 -0.41 -0.18 -5.71
N LYS A 45 -1.63 -0.02 -5.19
CA LYS A 45 -2.86 -0.15 -5.98
C LYS A 45 -2.94 0.89 -7.09
N SER A 46 -2.58 2.14 -6.79
CA SER A 46 -2.51 3.23 -7.77
C SER A 46 -1.49 2.93 -8.86
N VAL A 47 -0.31 2.42 -8.49
CA VAL A 47 0.73 2.01 -9.46
C VAL A 47 0.26 0.87 -10.36
N ILE A 48 -0.34 -0.17 -9.80
CA ILE A 48 -0.91 -1.30 -10.56
C ILE A 48 -2.04 -0.84 -11.49
N THR A 49 -2.87 0.10 -11.03
CA THR A 49 -3.96 0.68 -11.84
C THR A 49 -3.42 1.52 -12.98
N ALA A 50 -2.44 2.38 -12.72
CA ALA A 50 -1.79 3.20 -13.72
C ALA A 50 -1.04 2.35 -14.76
N LEU A 51 -0.33 1.30 -14.32
CA LEU A 51 0.28 0.30 -15.21
C LEU A 51 -0.76 -0.35 -16.12
N LYS A 52 -1.89 -0.79 -15.57
CA LYS A 52 -2.99 -1.34 -16.38
C LYS A 52 -3.60 -0.32 -17.34
N ALA A 53 -3.68 0.94 -16.94
CA ALA A 53 -4.21 2.03 -17.78
C ALA A 53 -3.30 2.31 -19.00
N ILE A 54 -1.98 2.17 -18.85
CA ILE A 54 -1.02 2.29 -19.96
C ILE A 54 -0.88 0.99 -20.79
N GLY A 55 -1.67 -0.06 -20.48
CA GLY A 55 -1.67 -1.33 -21.20
C GLY A 55 -0.68 -2.38 -20.68
N GLU A 56 -0.04 -2.14 -19.53
CA GLU A 56 0.85 -3.12 -18.90
C GLU A 56 0.06 -4.17 -18.11
N LYS A 57 0.48 -5.44 -18.26
CA LYS A 57 -0.14 -6.56 -17.57
C LYS A 57 0.59 -6.84 -16.26
N VAL A 58 0.15 -6.20 -15.17
CA VAL A 58 0.62 -6.59 -13.83
C VAL A 58 -0.47 -7.21 -12.97
N ALA A 59 -0.07 -8.22 -12.19
CA ALA A 59 -0.95 -8.89 -11.25
C ALA A 59 -1.14 -8.04 -9.99
N TRP A 60 -2.34 -8.08 -9.41
CA TRP A 60 -2.61 -7.41 -8.13
C TRP A 60 -1.79 -8.00 -6.97
N ASN A 61 -1.49 -9.30 -7.03
CA ASN A 61 -0.72 -10.03 -6.01
C ASN A 61 0.80 -10.10 -6.30
N ILE A 62 1.34 -9.12 -7.03
CA ILE A 62 2.78 -9.04 -7.32
C ILE A 62 3.54 -8.54 -6.08
N LYS A 63 4.76 -9.04 -5.85
CA LYS A 63 5.66 -8.50 -4.82
C LYS A 63 6.15 -7.10 -5.19
N ASP A 64 6.45 -6.27 -4.20
CA ASP A 64 6.87 -4.88 -4.42
C ASP A 64 8.18 -4.79 -5.22
N GLU A 65 9.15 -5.66 -4.91
CA GLU A 65 10.40 -5.78 -5.65
C GLU A 65 10.17 -6.05 -7.14
N ASN A 66 9.27 -6.99 -7.45
CA ASN A 66 8.93 -7.34 -8.83
C ASN A 66 8.17 -6.20 -9.52
N LEU A 67 7.32 -5.47 -8.80
CA LEU A 67 6.59 -4.33 -9.34
C LEU A 67 7.55 -3.20 -9.71
N ILE A 68 8.48 -2.87 -8.82
CA ILE A 68 9.53 -1.88 -9.06
C ILE A 68 10.40 -2.30 -10.25
N ALA A 69 10.77 -3.58 -10.35
CA ALA A 69 11.53 -4.10 -11.49
C ALA A 69 10.78 -3.97 -12.83
N ASN A 70 9.46 -4.24 -12.85
CA ASN A 70 8.64 -4.03 -14.05
C ASN A 70 8.62 -2.55 -14.46
N ILE A 71 8.45 -1.65 -13.49
CA ILE A 71 8.44 -0.20 -13.72
C ILE A 71 9.80 0.28 -14.26
N ALA A 72 10.90 -0.22 -13.69
CA ALA A 72 12.25 0.10 -14.15
C ALA A 72 12.58 -0.50 -15.53
N ALA A 73 11.88 -1.55 -15.93
CA ALA A 73 11.99 -2.18 -17.25
C ALA A 73 11.06 -1.57 -18.30
N LEU A 74 10.23 -0.57 -17.94
CA LEU A 74 9.38 0.12 -18.90
C LEU A 74 10.20 1.01 -19.85
N ASP A 75 9.74 1.10 -21.09
CA ASP A 75 10.24 2.08 -22.05
C ASP A 75 10.04 3.52 -21.56
N GLU A 76 10.82 4.48 -22.09
CA GLU A 76 10.69 5.90 -21.72
C GLU A 76 9.26 6.43 -21.94
N GLU A 77 8.61 6.05 -23.05
CA GLU A 77 7.23 6.45 -23.36
C GLU A 77 6.24 6.00 -22.27
N LYS A 78 6.34 4.72 -21.86
CA LYS A 78 5.50 4.14 -20.81
C LYS A 78 5.82 4.68 -19.43
N THR A 79 7.09 4.95 -19.16
CA THR A 79 7.55 5.57 -17.92
C THR A 79 6.96 6.98 -17.77
N VAL A 80 6.94 7.78 -18.85
CA VAL A 80 6.30 9.10 -18.86
C VAL A 80 4.79 9.00 -18.67
N ALA A 81 4.14 8.04 -19.35
CA ALA A 81 2.71 7.81 -19.18
C ALA A 81 2.36 7.38 -17.75
N LEU A 82 3.17 6.53 -17.12
CA LEU A 82 3.00 6.11 -15.73
C LEU A 82 3.17 7.28 -14.77
N LYS A 83 4.23 8.10 -14.91
CA LYS A 83 4.42 9.31 -14.10
C LYS A 83 3.23 10.26 -14.22
N THR A 84 2.76 10.50 -15.44
CA THR A 84 1.58 11.33 -15.71
C THR A 84 0.32 10.76 -15.03
N ALA A 85 0.09 9.46 -15.15
CA ALA A 85 -1.04 8.77 -14.51
C ALA A 85 -0.97 8.80 -12.97
N LEU A 86 0.25 8.83 -12.41
CA LEU A 86 0.48 8.97 -10.97
C LEU A 86 0.57 10.44 -10.51
N GLY A 87 0.50 11.42 -11.43
CA GLY A 87 0.62 12.84 -11.13
C GLY A 87 2.02 13.28 -10.66
N ILE A 88 3.07 12.59 -11.11
CA ILE A 88 4.48 12.81 -10.75
C ILE A 88 5.20 13.66 -11.80
#